data_AF-A0A2V5TYW1-F1
#
_entry.id   AF-A0A2V5TYW1-F1
#
_cell.length_a   1.000
_cell.length_b   1.000
_cell.length_c   1.000
_cell.angle_alpha   90.00
_cell.angle_beta   90.00
_cell.angle_gamma   90.00
#
_symmetry.space_group_name_H-M   'P 1'
#
loop_
_entity.id
_entity.type
_entity.pdbx_description
1 polymer ?
#
loop_
_entity_poly.entity_id
_entity_poly.type
_entity_poly.pdbx_seq_one_letter_code
_entity_poly.pdbx_strand_id
1 'polypeptide(L)'
;MRWARGQMNDDELDVEMLMYDLQRRIDATQLPGGHTVIKFLLRALPKFGHWWIVIEPDGTRVLCVHNPRLPVDIELITDLRTMSHVWAGDMDIRMAKDTGRLELKGNPLLIRTISSWLRPGTFAHIRPQSGPISIKQSRERIRKAGMQEKKKAFAEKGAEIYAKA
;
A
#
# COMPACT_ATOMS: atom_id res chain seq x y z
N MET A 1 -10.25 19.10 10.21
CA MET A 1 -8.88 18.59 10.37
C MET A 1 -8.16 18.67 9.02
N ARG A 2 -6.98 19.29 8.97
CA ARG A 2 -6.29 19.74 7.75
C ARG A 2 -4.92 19.04 7.70
N TRP A 3 -4.65 18.21 6.70
CA TRP A 3 -3.44 17.36 6.63
C TRP A 3 -2.75 17.40 5.26
N ALA A 4 -1.43 17.28 5.24
CA ALA A 4 -0.54 17.44 4.08
C ALA A 4 -0.35 16.14 3.26
N ARG A 5 -1.45 15.48 2.85
CA ARG A 5 -1.41 14.19 2.11
C ARG A 5 -0.56 14.21 0.84
N GLY A 6 -0.51 15.33 0.14
CA GLY A 6 0.28 15.46 -1.09
C GLY A 6 1.78 15.60 -0.89
N GLN A 7 2.28 15.73 0.35
CA GLN A 7 3.69 16.06 0.64
C GLN A 7 4.44 14.93 1.37
N MET A 8 3.84 13.75 1.56
CA MET A 8 4.47 12.69 2.34
C MET A 8 5.50 11.90 1.51
N ASN A 9 6.70 11.71 2.06
CA ASN A 9 7.70 10.80 1.52
C ASN A 9 7.32 9.34 1.80
N ASP A 10 7.93 8.38 1.10
CA ASP A 10 7.64 6.95 1.32
C ASP A 10 7.97 6.52 2.75
N ASP A 11 9.04 7.07 3.32
CA ASP A 11 9.48 6.79 4.70
C ASP A 11 8.49 7.31 5.77
N GLU A 12 7.56 8.19 5.39
CA GLU A 12 6.52 8.74 6.28
C GLU A 12 5.20 7.96 6.17
N LEU A 13 5.11 6.98 5.26
CA LEU A 13 3.94 6.12 5.10
C LEU A 13 4.00 4.98 6.13
N ASP A 14 3.02 4.96 7.02
CA ASP A 14 2.86 3.90 8.01
C ASP A 14 2.08 2.73 7.41
N VAL A 15 2.79 1.63 7.15
CA VAL A 15 2.22 0.41 6.59
C VAL A 15 1.26 -0.29 7.56
N GLU A 16 1.55 -0.28 8.86
CA GLU A 16 0.71 -0.97 9.85
C GLU A 16 -0.63 -0.25 9.98
N MET A 17 -0.61 1.08 10.06
CA MET A 17 -1.82 1.90 10.05
C MET A 17 -2.64 1.68 8.78
N LEU A 18 -1.98 1.66 7.61
CA LEU A 18 -2.64 1.44 6.33
C LEU A 18 -3.35 0.08 6.32
N MET A 19 -2.66 -0.99 6.70
CA MET A 19 -3.22 -2.34 6.71
C MET A 19 -4.36 -2.50 7.72
N TYR A 20 -4.25 -1.84 8.88
CA TYR A 20 -5.31 -1.82 9.89
C TYR A 20 -6.56 -1.05 9.43
N ASP A 21 -6.41 0.00 8.63
CA ASP A 21 -7.56 0.66 8.03
C ASP A 21 -8.15 -0.14 6.86
N LEU A 22 -7.30 -0.63 5.94
CA LEU A 22 -7.75 -1.44 4.80
C LEU A 22 -8.61 -2.62 5.22
N GLN A 23 -8.23 -3.34 6.28
CA GLN A 23 -9.04 -4.45 6.77
C GLN A 23 -10.44 -4.04 7.22
N ARG A 24 -10.64 -2.82 7.72
CA ARG A 24 -11.95 -2.27 8.12
C ARG A 24 -12.74 -1.74 6.93
N ARG A 25 -12.07 -1.46 5.81
CA ARG A 25 -12.68 -0.94 4.58
C ARG A 25 -13.09 -2.03 3.59
N ILE A 26 -12.80 -3.30 3.90
CA ILE A 26 -13.35 -4.42 3.13
C ILE A 26 -14.84 -4.58 3.45
N ASP A 27 -15.70 -4.59 2.45
CA ASP A 27 -17.11 -4.90 2.63
C ASP A 27 -17.34 -6.41 2.48
N ALA A 28 -17.50 -7.09 3.61
CA ALA A 28 -17.69 -8.54 3.65
C ALA A 28 -19.01 -8.97 2.98
N THR A 29 -20.01 -8.08 2.87
CA THR A 29 -21.29 -8.39 2.20
C THR A 29 -21.15 -8.49 0.68
N GLN A 30 -20.05 -7.99 0.13
CA GLN A 30 -19.73 -8.00 -1.30
C GLN A 30 -18.75 -9.10 -1.69
N LEU A 31 -18.26 -9.87 -0.70
CA LEU A 31 -17.41 -11.02 -0.94
C LEU A 31 -18.26 -12.24 -1.32
N PRO A 32 -17.70 -13.20 -2.08
CA PRO A 32 -18.31 -14.50 -2.23
C PRO A 32 -18.51 -15.09 -0.83
N GLY A 33 -19.71 -15.61 -0.56
CA GLY A 33 -20.02 -16.18 0.75
C GLY A 33 -19.02 -17.25 1.17
N GLY A 34 -18.82 -17.39 2.48
CA GLY A 34 -17.82 -18.28 3.06
C GLY A 34 -16.60 -17.53 3.56
N HIS A 35 -15.52 -18.28 3.75
CA HIS A 35 -14.23 -17.76 4.21
C HIS A 35 -13.42 -17.19 3.03
N THR A 36 -12.84 -16.00 3.19
CA THR A 36 -12.02 -15.33 2.16
C THR A 36 -10.66 -14.91 2.73
N VAL A 37 -9.57 -15.29 2.06
CA VAL A 37 -8.20 -14.90 2.38
C VAL A 37 -7.66 -13.95 1.33
N ILE A 38 -7.37 -12.72 1.77
CA ILE A 38 -6.83 -11.65 0.94
C ILE A 38 -5.37 -11.43 1.32
N LYS A 39 -4.45 -11.60 0.38
CA LYS A 39 -3.03 -11.33 0.58
C LYS A 39 -2.64 -9.99 -0.03
N PHE A 40 -1.85 -9.21 0.69
CA PHE A 40 -1.20 -8.01 0.19
C PHE A 40 0.30 -8.25 0.13
N LEU A 41 0.90 -7.93 -1.02
CA LEU A 41 2.33 -7.90 -1.25
C LEU A 41 2.73 -6.47 -1.63
N LEU A 42 3.32 -5.76 -0.67
CA LEU A 42 3.89 -4.43 -0.84
C LEU A 42 5.37 -4.55 -1.24
N ARG A 43 5.62 -4.42 -2.54
CA ARG A 43 6.95 -4.44 -3.15
C ARG A 43 7.84 -3.35 -2.55
N ALA A 44 9.14 -3.59 -2.56
CA ALA A 44 10.19 -2.69 -2.06
C ALA A 44 10.20 -2.44 -0.54
N LEU A 45 9.28 -3.02 0.24
CA LEU A 45 9.38 -3.02 1.70
C LEU A 45 10.26 -4.18 2.18
N PRO A 46 11.38 -3.93 2.88
CA PRO A 46 12.25 -4.98 3.39
C PRO A 46 11.64 -5.70 4.61
N LYS A 47 10.71 -5.06 5.31
CA LYS A 47 9.96 -5.59 6.45
C LYS A 47 8.48 -5.25 6.27
N PHE A 48 7.60 -6.11 6.76
CA PHE A 48 6.14 -5.90 6.66
C PHE A 48 5.66 -5.72 5.22
N GLY A 49 6.33 -6.37 4.25
CA GLY A 49 5.90 -6.37 2.85
C GLY A 49 4.76 -7.37 2.57
N HIS A 50 4.52 -8.32 3.47
CA HIS A 50 3.49 -9.34 3.33
C HIS A 50 2.45 -9.22 4.43
N TRP A 51 1.19 -9.25 4.03
CA TRP A 51 0.05 -9.20 4.94
C TRP A 51 -1.06 -10.11 4.44
N TRP A 52 -1.84 -10.63 5.37
CA TRP A 52 -3.04 -11.40 5.09
C TRP A 52 -4.19 -10.84 5.89
N ILE A 53 -5.35 -10.78 5.26
CA ILE A 53 -6.62 -10.49 5.91
C ILE A 53 -7.50 -11.71 5.67
N VAL A 54 -7.86 -12.36 6.76
CA VAL A 54 -8.80 -13.49 6.75
C VAL A 54 -10.16 -12.94 7.17
N ILE A 55 -11.18 -13.23 6.36
CA ILE A 55 -12.56 -12.85 6.62
C ILE A 55 -13.37 -14.13 6.73
N GLU A 56 -13.92 -14.36 7.92
CA GLU A 56 -14.75 -15.51 8.22
C GLU A 56 -16.21 -15.29 7.77
N PRO A 57 -17.01 -16.37 7.59
CA PRO A 57 -18.40 -16.26 7.17
C PRO A 57 -19.29 -15.43 8.10
N ASP A 58 -18.95 -15.35 9.38
CA ASP A 58 -19.64 -14.55 10.39
C ASP A 58 -19.24 -13.05 10.35
N GLY A 59 -18.32 -12.68 9.45
CA GLY A 59 -17.79 -11.33 9.31
C GLY A 59 -16.60 -11.02 10.20
N THR A 60 -16.11 -11.98 11.00
CA THR A 60 -14.89 -11.84 11.80
C THR A 60 -13.67 -11.62 10.89
N ARG A 61 -12.77 -10.72 11.30
CA ARG A 61 -11.61 -10.30 10.52
C ARG A 61 -10.34 -10.49 11.31
N VAL A 62 -9.36 -11.15 10.70
CA VAL A 62 -8.05 -11.36 11.31
C VAL A 62 -6.98 -10.80 10.38
N LEU A 63 -6.22 -9.83 10.88
CA LEU A 63 -5.07 -9.26 10.20
C LEU A 63 -3.80 -10.00 10.65
N CYS A 64 -3.05 -10.54 9.69
CA CYS A 64 -1.84 -11.32 9.96
C CYS A 64 -0.64 -10.75 9.19
N VAL A 65 0.50 -10.67 9.87
CA VAL A 65 1.82 -10.36 9.26
C VAL A 65 2.57 -11.64 8.89
N HIS A 66 2.28 -12.73 9.58
CA HIS A 66 2.82 -14.06 9.27
C HIS A 66 1.83 -14.84 8.42
N ASN A 67 2.33 -15.68 7.51
CA ASN A 67 1.47 -16.48 6.63
C ASN A 67 0.59 -17.42 7.49
N PRO A 68 -0.75 -17.31 7.40
CA PRO A 68 -1.68 -18.14 8.18
C PRO A 68 -1.75 -19.60 7.70
N ARG A 69 -1.01 -19.97 6.64
CA ARG A 69 -1.02 -21.29 5.98
C ARG A 69 -2.40 -21.69 5.44
N LEU A 70 -3.19 -20.69 5.07
CA LEU A 70 -4.48 -20.85 4.41
C LEU A 70 -4.33 -20.59 2.89
N PRO A 71 -5.14 -21.24 2.04
CA PRO A 71 -5.20 -20.91 0.62
C PRO A 71 -5.56 -19.44 0.42
N VAL A 72 -4.84 -18.75 -0.46
CA VAL A 72 -5.09 -17.33 -0.78
C VAL A 72 -6.08 -17.25 -1.93
N ASP A 73 -7.22 -16.59 -1.70
CA ASP A 73 -8.25 -16.42 -2.72
C ASP A 73 -7.92 -15.28 -3.69
N ILE A 74 -7.30 -14.20 -3.18
CA ILE A 74 -6.81 -13.11 -4.01
C ILE A 74 -5.53 -12.51 -3.41
N GLU A 75 -4.57 -12.19 -4.28
CA GLU A 75 -3.34 -11.50 -3.95
C GLU A 75 -3.28 -10.14 -4.67
N LEU A 76 -3.04 -9.08 -3.91
CA LEU A 76 -2.83 -7.71 -4.37
C LEU A 76 -1.34 -7.39 -4.28
N ILE A 77 -0.69 -7.23 -5.43
CA ILE A 77 0.75 -6.95 -5.52
C ILE A 77 0.92 -5.49 -5.98
N THR A 78 1.46 -4.65 -5.11
CA THR A 78 1.60 -3.22 -5.35
C THR A 78 2.78 -2.64 -4.58
N ASP A 79 3.01 -1.34 -4.63
CA ASP A 79 3.91 -0.62 -3.71
C ASP A 79 3.10 0.15 -2.64
N LEU A 80 3.75 0.50 -1.53
CA LEU A 80 3.11 1.17 -0.40
C LEU A 80 2.44 2.48 -0.81
N ARG A 81 3.11 3.30 -1.64
CA ARG A 81 2.60 4.60 -2.10
C ARG A 81 1.34 4.45 -2.94
N THR A 82 1.33 3.54 -3.90
CA THR A 82 0.17 3.24 -4.74
C THR A 82 -1.01 2.83 -3.87
N MET A 83 -0.80 1.91 -2.91
CA MET A 83 -1.88 1.48 -2.01
C MET A 83 -2.36 2.61 -1.09
N SER A 84 -1.47 3.46 -0.59
CA SER A 84 -1.84 4.65 0.19
C SER A 84 -2.68 5.64 -0.63
N HIS A 85 -2.36 5.86 -1.91
CA HIS A 85 -3.18 6.71 -2.79
C HIS A 85 -4.54 6.11 -3.09
N VAL A 86 -4.62 4.79 -3.29
CA VAL A 86 -5.89 4.08 -3.46
C VAL A 86 -6.74 4.21 -2.20
N TRP A 87 -6.15 3.94 -1.05
CA TRP A 87 -6.80 4.10 0.25
C TRP A 87 -7.26 5.54 0.51
N ALA A 88 -6.42 6.53 0.19
CA ALA A 88 -6.76 7.94 0.36
C ALA A 88 -7.79 8.46 -0.65
N GLY A 89 -8.15 7.68 -1.69
CA GLY A 89 -9.03 8.12 -2.77
C GLY A 89 -8.40 9.08 -3.77
N ASP A 90 -7.08 9.21 -3.75
CA ASP A 90 -6.31 9.99 -4.73
C ASP A 90 -6.12 9.20 -6.04
N MET A 91 -6.26 7.88 -6.01
CA MET A 91 -6.17 6.97 -7.15
C MET A 91 -7.33 5.97 -7.12
N ASP A 92 -8.07 5.82 -8.22
CA ASP A 92 -9.05 4.73 -8.35
C ASP A 92 -8.33 3.39 -8.47
N ILE A 93 -8.82 2.35 -7.79
CA ILE A 93 -8.18 1.03 -7.79
C ILE A 93 -8.15 0.37 -9.17
N ARG A 94 -9.13 0.65 -10.04
CA ARG A 94 -9.13 0.17 -11.44
C ARG A 94 -8.06 0.91 -12.22
N MET A 95 -7.91 2.22 -12.02
CA MET A 95 -6.80 2.97 -12.62
C MET A 95 -5.44 2.42 -12.17
N ALA A 96 -5.28 2.06 -10.90
CA ALA A 96 -4.05 1.41 -10.41
C ALA A 96 -3.79 0.08 -11.13
N LYS A 97 -4.85 -0.72 -11.36
CA LYS A 97 -4.78 -1.99 -12.09
C LYS A 97 -4.40 -1.78 -13.56
N ASP A 98 -5.13 -0.91 -14.25
CA ASP A 98 -5.00 -0.67 -15.68
C ASP A 98 -3.67 0.00 -16.05
N THR A 99 -3.07 0.75 -15.12
CA THR A 99 -1.72 1.34 -15.27
C THR A 99 -0.58 0.41 -14.81
N GLY A 100 -0.89 -0.83 -14.41
CA GLY A 100 0.09 -1.82 -13.97
C GLY A 100 0.73 -1.55 -12.62
N ARG A 101 0.25 -0.55 -11.86
CA ARG A 101 0.76 -0.23 -10.52
C ARG A 101 0.27 -1.26 -9.48
N LEU A 102 -0.94 -1.76 -9.67
CA LEU A 102 -1.55 -2.84 -8.89
C LEU A 102 -1.74 -4.08 -9.78
N GLU A 103 -1.10 -5.18 -9.41
CA GLU A 103 -1.33 -6.48 -10.01
C GLU A 103 -2.26 -7.30 -9.10
N LEU A 104 -3.20 -8.02 -9.70
CA LEU A 104 -4.18 -8.86 -8.99
C LEU A 104 -4.08 -10.30 -9.48
N LYS A 105 -3.97 -11.26 -8.55
CA LYS A 105 -3.92 -12.71 -8.84
C LYS A 105 -4.94 -13.45 -8.00
N GLY A 106 -5.47 -14.57 -8.51
CA GLY A 106 -6.41 -15.42 -7.78
C GLY A 106 -7.81 -15.44 -8.42
N ASN A 107 -8.84 -15.49 -7.59
CA ASN A 107 -10.23 -15.70 -7.99
C ASN A 107 -10.72 -14.58 -8.95
N PRO A 108 -11.12 -14.92 -10.19
CA PRO A 108 -11.57 -13.94 -11.18
C PRO A 108 -12.75 -13.08 -10.72
N LEU A 109 -13.64 -13.62 -9.90
CA LEU A 109 -14.79 -12.88 -9.37
C LEU A 109 -14.31 -11.77 -8.45
N LEU A 110 -13.44 -12.08 -7.48
CA LEU A 110 -12.87 -11.11 -6.55
C LEU A 110 -12.10 -10.01 -7.27
N ILE A 111 -11.34 -10.38 -8.30
CA ILE A 111 -10.59 -9.43 -9.14
C ILE A 111 -11.55 -8.48 -9.86
N ARG A 112 -12.62 -9.02 -10.46
CA ARG A 112 -13.59 -8.23 -11.23
C ARG A 112 -14.41 -7.29 -10.34
N THR A 113 -14.72 -7.70 -9.11
CA THR A 113 -15.56 -6.95 -8.18
C THR A 113 -14.75 -6.12 -7.17
N ILE A 114 -13.43 -5.98 -7.33
CA ILE A 114 -12.56 -5.34 -6.34
C ILE A 114 -13.02 -3.97 -5.85
N SER A 115 -13.60 -3.14 -6.74
CA SER A 115 -14.11 -1.82 -6.36
C SER A 115 -15.38 -1.85 -5.50
N SER A 116 -16.13 -2.96 -5.47
CA SER A 116 -17.32 -3.08 -4.61
C SER A 116 -16.95 -3.49 -3.19
N TRP A 117 -15.97 -4.37 -3.03
CA TRP A 117 -15.58 -4.89 -1.71
C TRP A 117 -14.38 -4.18 -1.09
N LEU A 118 -13.41 -3.62 -1.84
CA LEU A 118 -12.32 -2.83 -1.25
C LEU A 118 -12.60 -1.34 -1.38
N ARG A 119 -13.13 -0.73 -0.31
CA ARG A 119 -13.51 0.68 -0.31
C ARG A 119 -12.32 1.58 0.04
N PRO A 120 -12.24 2.80 -0.51
CA PRO A 120 -11.31 3.81 -0.01
C PRO A 120 -11.57 4.11 1.47
N GLY A 121 -10.59 4.68 2.17
CA GLY A 121 -10.70 5.15 3.55
C GLY A 121 -11.82 6.16 3.73
N THR A 122 -12.32 6.28 4.98
CA THR A 122 -13.51 7.08 5.31
C THR A 122 -13.43 8.54 4.84
N PHE A 123 -12.22 9.13 4.85
CA PHE A 123 -11.99 10.52 4.50
C PHE A 123 -11.54 10.75 3.06
N ALA A 124 -11.65 9.74 2.19
CA ALA A 124 -11.25 9.83 0.78
C ALA A 124 -11.96 10.95 -0.01
N HIS A 125 -13.15 11.34 0.43
CA HIS A 125 -13.92 12.44 -0.17
C HIS A 125 -13.38 13.84 0.20
N ILE A 126 -12.59 13.96 1.27
CA ILE A 126 -12.03 15.23 1.72
C ILE A 126 -10.80 15.51 0.86
N ARG A 127 -10.78 16.61 0.09
CA ARG A 127 -9.61 17.00 -0.71
C ARG A 127 -8.55 17.72 0.12
N PRO A 128 -7.24 17.53 -0.18
CA PRO A 128 -6.17 18.26 0.49
C PRO A 128 -6.23 19.75 0.11
N GLN A 129 -5.81 20.63 1.02
CA GLN A 129 -5.78 22.09 0.76
C GLN A 129 -4.62 22.47 -0.16
N SER A 130 -3.50 21.75 -0.08
CA SER A 130 -2.39 21.89 -1.02
C SER A 130 -2.81 21.26 -2.34
N GLY A 131 -2.79 22.03 -3.43
CA GLY A 131 -2.89 21.48 -4.78
C GLY A 131 -1.80 20.43 -5.06
N PRO A 132 -1.90 19.68 -6.17
CA PRO A 132 -0.86 18.72 -6.54
C PRO A 132 0.51 19.40 -6.52
N ILE A 133 1.53 18.68 -6.03
CA ILE A 133 2.91 19.19 -6.02
C ILE A 133 3.24 19.71 -7.42
N SER A 134 3.66 20.98 -7.51
CA SER A 134 4.10 21.54 -8.78
C SER A 134 5.27 20.72 -9.33
N ILE A 135 5.34 20.54 -10.66
CA ILE A 135 6.45 19.82 -11.32
C ILE A 135 7.83 20.31 -10.82
N LYS A 136 7.97 21.60 -10.50
CA LYS A 136 9.19 22.16 -9.90
C LYS A 136 9.52 21.55 -8.54
N GLN A 137 8.54 21.50 -7.65
CA GLN A 137 8.68 20.94 -6.32
C GLN A 137 8.93 19.42 -6.36
N SER A 138 8.30 18.70 -7.30
CA SER A 138 8.56 17.26 -7.52
C SER A 138 10.00 17.00 -7.96
N ARG A 139 10.51 17.82 -8.91
CA ARG A 139 11.90 17.71 -9.39
C ARG A 139 12.93 18.00 -8.28
N GLU A 140 12.67 18.99 -7.43
CA GLU A 140 13.55 19.29 -6.30
C GLU A 140 13.58 18.17 -5.27
N ARG A 141 12.43 17.53 -5.01
CA ARG A 141 12.34 16.37 -4.12
C ARG A 141 13.11 15.17 -4.65
N ILE A 142 12.92 14.82 -5.93
CA ILE A 142 13.68 13.75 -6.59
C ILE A 142 15.20 14.03 -6.50
N ARG A 143 15.60 15.29 -6.75
CA ARG A 143 17.01 15.71 -6.61
C ARG A 143 17.52 15.53 -5.17
N LYS A 144 16.74 15.91 -4.16
CA LYS A 144 17.11 15.75 -2.74
C LYS A 144 17.20 14.27 -2.33
N ALA A 145 16.24 13.45 -2.73
CA ALA A 145 16.23 12.01 -2.44
C ALA A 145 17.47 11.30 -3.04
N GLY A 146 17.77 11.56 -4.31
CA GLY A 146 18.98 11.00 -4.95
C GLY A 146 20.29 11.50 -4.33
N MET A 147 20.31 12.70 -3.75
CA MET A 147 21.47 13.19 -2.98
C MET A 147 21.61 12.48 -1.63
N GLN A 148 20.50 12.15 -0.98
CA GLN A 148 20.45 11.39 0.27
C GLN A 148 20.97 9.96 0.06
N GLU A 149 20.50 9.27 -0.99
CA GLU A 149 20.97 7.93 -1.35
C GLU A 149 22.47 7.90 -1.67
N LYS A 150 22.98 8.87 -2.44
CA LYS A 150 24.42 8.96 -2.72
C LYS A 150 25.26 9.16 -1.45
N LYS A 151 24.78 9.96 -0.50
CA LYS A 151 25.45 10.13 0.80
C LYS A 151 25.46 8.83 1.60
N LYS A 152 24.36 8.09 1.61
CA LYS A 152 24.26 6.79 2.29
C LYS A 152 25.22 5.76 1.67
N ALA A 153 25.23 5.63 0.35
CA ALA A 153 26.13 4.73 -0.36
C ALA A 153 27.61 5.08 -0.16
N PHE A 154 27.95 6.37 -0.04
CA PHE A 154 29.30 6.81 0.28
C PHE A 154 29.70 6.47 1.72
N ALA A 155 28.80 6.66 2.69
CA ALA A 155 29.02 6.29 4.08
C ALA A 155 29.20 4.77 4.27
N GLU A 156 28.41 3.95 3.58
CA GLU A 156 28.53 2.48 3.60
C GLU A 156 29.85 2.00 2.99
N LYS A 157 30.28 2.57 1.85
CA LYS A 157 31.60 2.29 1.27
C LYS A 157 32.75 2.71 2.18
N GLY A 158 32.63 3.84 2.86
CA GLY A 158 33.61 4.29 3.85
C GLY A 158 33.74 3.26 4.98
N ALA A 159 32.61 2.79 5.52
CA ALA A 159 32.59 1.79 6.60
C ALA A 159 33.21 0.44 6.17
N GLU A 160 32.99 -0.02 4.93
CA GLU A 160 33.62 -1.25 4.41
C GLU A 160 35.13 -1.13 4.24
N ILE A 161 35.66 0.06 3.91
CA ILE A 161 37.10 0.29 3.78
C ILE A 161 37.79 0.22 5.14
N TYR A 162 37.15 0.76 6.19
CA TYR A 162 37.68 0.71 7.56
C TYR A 162 37.54 -0.66 8.24
N ALA A 163 36.58 -1.50 7.82
CA ALA A 163 36.38 -2.84 8.37
C ALA A 163 37.31 -3.92 7.77
N LYS A 164 38.06 -3.59 6.70
CA LYS A 164 39.00 -4.49 6.00
C LYS A 164 40.48 -4.11 6.22
N ALA A 165 40.75 -3.13 7.08
CA ALA A 165 42.09 -2.72 7.52
C ALA A 165 42.37 -3.27 8.92
#